data_AF-A0A6J5JGH1-F1
#
_entry.id   AF-A0A6J5JGH1-F1
#
_cell.length_a   1.000
_cell.length_b   1.000
_cell.length_c   1.000
_cell.angle_alpha   90.00
_cell.angle_beta   90.00
_cell.angle_gamma   90.00
#
_symmetry.space_group_name_H-M   'P 1'
#
loop_
_entity.id
_entity.type
_entity.pdbx_description
1 polymer ?
#
loop_
_entity_poly.entity_id
_entity_poly.type
_entity_poly.pdbx_seq_one_letter_code
_entity_poly.pdbx_strand_id
1 'polypeptide(L)'
;MQVKAPPVRPLLTLPLLAPAICKAEAGELGGVVDLAFYLLIFFVVWALLTGAFSWLLRKQPPGKRGGLTLLFFSLPVLVLFGWGALDQFLGTPGNHVDGTADRPIVVAGVSFPAGSEVQYVQTGGGFWNRQPIGAQSDTGVRMGALEIKGLLRQDFDVDVWSVTLTRPQTIDGWSCAPDSVVMRWQPDVTQRQLYQCELAAPRTIGPIDWPAVTHVNRSNDGNWMLSWLGVDHGTPTAKAIGIRFGAMRATYGPALDLKTWSANFADSDTVIGDYLFSSDSTTDATWIAGNDFRIEGKGRNAKTGEAVNCVLLQPAQHRFAPCQRHAG
;
A
#
# COMPACT_ATOMS: atom_id res chain seq x y z
N MET A 1 -52.36 -27.19 -56.70
CA MET A 1 -50.89 -27.10 -56.56
C MET A 1 -50.54 -27.21 -55.09
N GLN A 2 -50.06 -28.38 -54.69
CA GLN A 2 -49.61 -28.66 -53.33
C GLN A 2 -48.16 -28.19 -53.18
N VAL A 3 -47.89 -27.30 -52.23
CA VAL A 3 -46.53 -27.04 -51.76
C VAL A 3 -46.45 -27.58 -50.34
N LYS A 4 -45.66 -28.63 -50.22
CA LYS A 4 -45.37 -29.42 -49.02
C LYS A 4 -44.23 -28.73 -48.28
N ALA A 5 -44.52 -28.03 -47.19
CA ALA A 5 -43.50 -27.48 -46.29
C ALA A 5 -43.03 -28.58 -45.31
N PRO A 6 -41.71 -28.76 -45.10
CA PRO A 6 -41.18 -29.72 -44.13
C PRO A 6 -41.25 -29.18 -42.69
N PRO A 7 -41.25 -30.08 -41.68
CA PRO A 7 -41.45 -29.72 -40.27
C PRO A 7 -40.17 -29.15 -39.63
N VAL A 8 -40.32 -28.04 -38.91
CA VAL A 8 -39.33 -27.51 -37.96
C VAL A 8 -39.63 -28.10 -36.58
N ARG A 9 -38.61 -28.72 -35.97
CA ARG A 9 -38.59 -29.20 -34.58
C ARG A 9 -37.19 -28.94 -34.00
N PRO A 10 -37.04 -28.88 -32.67
CA PRO A 10 -36.68 -27.63 -31.99
C PRO A 10 -35.41 -27.76 -31.12
N LEU A 11 -35.11 -26.68 -30.39
CA LEU A 11 -34.36 -26.61 -29.13
C LEU A 11 -32.90 -27.09 -29.14
N LEU A 12 -32.00 -26.12 -28.98
CA LEU A 12 -30.74 -26.30 -28.25
C LEU A 12 -30.49 -25.06 -27.38
N THR A 13 -31.35 -24.89 -26.38
CA THR A 13 -31.06 -24.11 -25.18
C THR A 13 -30.27 -25.04 -24.25
N LEU A 14 -28.95 -24.91 -24.20
CA LEU A 14 -28.14 -25.47 -23.11
C LEU A 14 -27.97 -24.39 -22.03
N PRO A 15 -28.27 -24.69 -20.75
CA PRO A 15 -28.42 -23.69 -19.70
C PRO A 15 -27.07 -23.21 -19.15
N LEU A 16 -27.04 -21.90 -18.88
CA LEU A 16 -26.23 -21.26 -17.84
C LEU A 16 -26.48 -21.98 -16.50
N LEU A 17 -25.52 -22.78 -16.04
CA LEU A 17 -25.41 -23.22 -14.65
C LEU A 17 -23.92 -23.32 -14.31
N ALA A 18 -23.26 -22.17 -14.19
CA ALA A 18 -22.03 -22.08 -13.43
C ALA A 18 -22.42 -21.86 -11.96
N PRO A 19 -22.20 -22.81 -11.04
CA PRO A 19 -22.38 -22.53 -9.64
C PRO A 19 -21.30 -21.51 -9.21
N ALA A 20 -21.76 -20.43 -8.58
CA ALA A 20 -20.90 -19.56 -7.79
C ALA A 20 -20.37 -20.36 -6.60
N ILE A 21 -19.18 -20.96 -6.75
CA ILE A 21 -18.50 -21.64 -5.65
C ILE A 21 -17.74 -20.58 -4.86
N CYS A 22 -18.32 -20.19 -3.72
CA CYS A 22 -17.64 -19.47 -2.66
C CYS A 22 -16.37 -20.24 -2.26
N LYS A 23 -15.23 -19.58 -2.36
CA LYS A 23 -13.88 -20.14 -2.20
C LYS A 23 -13.39 -20.09 -0.76
N ALA A 24 -14.26 -20.39 0.20
CA ALA A 24 -13.92 -20.47 1.61
C ALA A 24 -14.69 -21.66 2.19
N GLU A 25 -13.98 -22.54 2.91
CA GLU A 25 -14.51 -23.77 3.54
C GLU A 25 -14.81 -24.94 2.60
N ALA A 26 -13.75 -25.54 2.06
CA ALA A 26 -13.75 -26.99 1.83
C ALA A 26 -12.49 -27.58 2.45
N GLY A 27 -12.65 -28.12 3.66
CA GLY A 27 -11.62 -28.89 4.35
C GLY A 27 -11.20 -30.11 3.51
N GLU A 28 -9.90 -30.26 3.44
CA GLU A 28 -9.08 -31.45 3.19
C GLU A 28 -9.84 -32.76 2.87
N LEU A 29 -9.63 -33.25 1.64
CA LEU A 29 -10.01 -34.54 1.00
C LEU A 29 -11.01 -34.44 -0.16
N GLY A 30 -11.95 -33.49 -0.15
CA GLY A 30 -12.90 -33.30 -1.26
C GLY A 30 -12.24 -32.91 -2.58
N GLY A 31 -11.28 -31.99 -2.53
CA GLY A 31 -10.59 -31.48 -3.73
C GLY A 31 -9.76 -32.51 -4.49
N VAL A 32 -9.23 -33.54 -3.81
CA VAL A 32 -8.42 -34.59 -4.46
C VAL A 32 -9.31 -35.63 -5.14
N VAL A 33 -10.42 -36.00 -4.50
CA VAL A 33 -11.40 -36.94 -5.08
C VAL A 33 -12.11 -36.29 -6.28
N ASP A 34 -12.49 -35.03 -6.16
CA ASP A 34 -13.07 -34.26 -7.26
C ASP A 34 -12.08 -34.13 -8.42
N LEU A 35 -10.82 -33.78 -8.15
CA LEU A 35 -9.78 -33.70 -9.19
C LEU A 35 -9.58 -35.05 -9.89
N ALA A 36 -9.52 -36.16 -9.14
CA ALA A 36 -9.38 -37.50 -9.71
C ALA A 36 -10.58 -37.88 -10.59
N PHE A 37 -11.80 -37.53 -10.17
CA PHE A 37 -13.02 -37.76 -10.94
C PHE A 37 -13.04 -36.94 -12.24
N TYR A 38 -12.66 -35.66 -12.20
CA TYR A 38 -12.54 -34.83 -13.40
C TYR A 38 -11.45 -35.33 -14.34
N LEU A 39 -10.31 -35.80 -13.82
CA LEU A 39 -9.25 -36.41 -14.62
C LEU A 39 -9.73 -37.70 -15.30
N LEU A 40 -10.45 -38.56 -14.58
CA LEU A 40 -11.02 -39.78 -15.15
C LEU A 40 -11.97 -39.47 -16.31
N ILE A 41 -12.93 -38.57 -16.10
CA ILE A 41 -13.86 -38.14 -17.16
C ILE A 41 -13.09 -37.59 -18.35
N PHE A 42 -12.10 -36.73 -18.10
CA PHE A 42 -11.25 -36.17 -19.15
C PHE A 42 -10.56 -37.27 -19.96
N PHE A 43 -9.93 -38.26 -19.33
CA PHE A 43 -9.26 -39.36 -20.03
C PHE A 43 -10.24 -40.21 -20.85
N VAL A 44 -11.43 -40.51 -20.31
CA VAL A 44 -12.46 -41.28 -21.02
C VAL A 44 -12.94 -40.53 -22.25
N VAL A 45 -13.31 -39.25 -22.09
CA VAL A 45 -13.77 -38.41 -23.21
C VAL A 45 -12.66 -38.24 -24.24
N TRP A 46 -11.42 -38.00 -23.81
CA TRP A 46 -10.28 -37.83 -24.71
C TRP A 46 -9.94 -39.11 -25.48
N ALA A 47 -10.01 -40.27 -24.83
CA ALA A 47 -9.81 -41.56 -25.49
C ALA A 47 -10.89 -41.83 -26.55
N LEU A 48 -12.16 -41.51 -26.26
CA LEU A 48 -13.26 -41.61 -27.22
C LEU A 48 -13.04 -40.67 -28.41
N LEU A 49 -12.64 -39.42 -28.18
CA LEU A 49 -12.30 -38.45 -29.23
C LEU A 49 -11.12 -38.93 -30.08
N THR A 50 -10.08 -39.47 -29.45
CA THR A 50 -8.91 -40.03 -30.15
C THR A 50 -9.31 -41.24 -31.00
N GLY A 51 -10.19 -42.10 -30.51
CA GLY A 51 -10.76 -43.22 -31.25
C GLY A 51 -11.57 -42.76 -32.48
N ALA A 52 -12.44 -41.77 -32.29
CA ALA A 52 -13.21 -41.15 -33.38
C ALA A 52 -12.30 -40.49 -34.42
N PHE A 53 -11.24 -39.79 -33.99
CA PHE A 53 -10.23 -39.20 -34.85
C PHE A 53 -9.45 -40.26 -35.65
N SER A 54 -9.02 -41.34 -35.00
CA SER A 54 -8.39 -42.48 -35.67
C SER A 54 -9.30 -43.16 -36.70
N TRP A 55 -10.61 -43.22 -36.42
CA TRP A 55 -11.62 -43.73 -37.34
C TRP A 55 -11.81 -42.81 -38.55
N LEU A 56 -11.84 -41.49 -38.35
CA LEU A 56 -11.86 -40.49 -39.43
C LEU A 56 -10.63 -40.62 -40.35
N LEU A 57 -9.47 -40.94 -39.78
CA LEU A 57 -8.23 -41.16 -40.52
C LEU A 57 -8.09 -42.54 -41.18
N ARG A 58 -9.13 -43.39 -41.17
CA ARG A 58 -9.07 -44.77 -41.71
C ARG A 58 -8.66 -44.90 -43.18
N LYS A 59 -8.82 -43.83 -43.98
CA LYS A 59 -8.45 -43.80 -45.41
C LYS A 59 -6.98 -43.42 -45.65
N GLN A 60 -6.24 -43.04 -44.61
CA GLN A 60 -4.83 -42.67 -44.71
C GLN A 60 -3.91 -43.90 -44.59
N PRO A 61 -2.69 -43.85 -45.14
CA PRO A 61 -1.72 -44.92 -44.97
C PRO A 61 -1.36 -45.12 -43.49
N PRO A 62 -1.11 -46.37 -43.06
CA PRO A 62 -1.02 -46.75 -41.65
C PRO A 62 0.05 -45.97 -40.87
N GLY A 63 1.19 -45.64 -41.50
CA GLY A 63 2.23 -44.83 -40.88
C GLY A 63 1.79 -43.40 -40.57
N LYS A 64 1.06 -42.74 -41.49
CA LYS A 64 0.53 -41.38 -41.27
C LYS A 64 -0.61 -41.38 -40.24
N ARG A 65 -1.46 -42.42 -40.28
CA ARG A 65 -2.55 -42.60 -39.31
C ARG A 65 -2.01 -42.76 -37.89
N GLY A 66 -0.99 -43.59 -37.70
CA GLY A 66 -0.35 -43.78 -36.40
C GLY A 66 0.25 -42.49 -35.84
N GLY A 67 1.04 -41.77 -36.67
CA GLY A 67 1.66 -40.51 -36.27
C GLY A 67 0.66 -39.42 -35.88
N LEU A 68 -0.38 -39.20 -36.70
CA LEU A 68 -1.41 -38.19 -36.40
C LEU A 68 -2.26 -38.56 -35.19
N THR A 69 -2.59 -39.83 -35.01
CA THR A 69 -3.35 -40.30 -33.84
C THR A 69 -2.53 -40.14 -32.56
N LEU A 70 -1.23 -40.46 -32.61
CA LEU A 70 -0.32 -40.27 -31.48
C LEU A 70 -0.16 -38.78 -31.13
N LEU A 71 -0.01 -37.92 -32.13
CA LEU A 71 0.08 -36.47 -31.95
C LEU A 71 -1.20 -35.88 -31.35
N PHE A 72 -2.37 -36.34 -31.81
CA PHE A 72 -3.65 -35.93 -31.24
C PHE A 72 -3.78 -36.43 -29.80
N PHE A 73 -3.45 -37.70 -29.54
CA PHE A 73 -3.49 -38.27 -28.20
C PHE A 73 -2.57 -37.52 -27.21
N SER A 74 -1.38 -37.12 -27.65
CA SER A 74 -0.42 -36.38 -26.83
C SER A 74 -0.71 -34.88 -26.73
N LEU A 75 -1.66 -34.34 -27.51
CA LEU A 75 -1.99 -32.92 -27.55
C LEU A 75 -2.29 -32.32 -26.16
N PRO A 76 -3.07 -32.95 -25.25
CA PRO A 76 -3.32 -32.36 -23.93
C PRO A 76 -2.05 -32.26 -23.09
N VAL A 77 -1.17 -33.24 -23.19
CA VAL A 77 0.12 -33.23 -22.50
C VAL A 77 1.00 -32.12 -23.08
N LEU A 78 1.07 -32.01 -24.41
CA LEU A 78 1.80 -30.94 -25.09
C LEU A 78 1.24 -29.55 -24.76
N VAL A 79 -0.09 -29.40 -24.62
CA VAL A 79 -0.73 -28.16 -24.21
C VAL A 79 -0.46 -27.87 -22.73
N LEU A 80 -0.55 -28.85 -21.83
CA LEU A 80 -0.28 -28.64 -20.40
C LEU A 80 1.17 -28.21 -20.14
N PHE A 81 2.14 -28.93 -20.71
CA PHE A 81 3.56 -28.57 -20.57
C PHE A 81 3.94 -27.34 -21.40
N GLY A 82 3.32 -27.18 -22.57
CA GLY A 82 3.53 -26.03 -23.44
C GLY A 82 2.95 -24.75 -22.86
N TRP A 83 1.82 -24.81 -22.17
CA TRP A 83 1.16 -23.62 -21.62
C TRP A 83 1.98 -22.95 -20.53
N GLY A 84 2.62 -23.71 -19.63
CA GLY A 84 3.51 -23.12 -18.62
C GLY A 84 4.72 -22.41 -19.24
N ALA A 85 5.36 -23.04 -20.23
CA ALA A 85 6.46 -22.42 -20.96
C ALA A 85 5.98 -21.22 -21.80
N LEU A 86 4.78 -21.32 -22.38
CA LEU A 86 4.16 -20.25 -23.15
C LEU A 86 3.78 -19.07 -22.25
N ASP A 87 3.26 -19.30 -21.05
CA ASP A 87 2.92 -18.25 -20.09
C ASP A 87 4.18 -17.54 -19.56
N GLN A 88 5.24 -18.29 -19.24
CA GLN A 88 6.54 -17.71 -18.90
C GLN A 88 7.14 -16.90 -20.05
N PHE A 89 6.95 -17.34 -21.30
CA PHE A 89 7.45 -16.64 -22.49
C PHE A 89 6.59 -15.44 -22.88
N LEU A 90 5.27 -15.55 -22.75
CA LEU A 90 4.29 -14.49 -23.01
C LEU A 90 4.25 -13.46 -21.88
N GLY A 91 4.80 -13.80 -20.72
CA GLY A 91 4.83 -12.95 -19.54
C GLY A 91 3.46 -12.79 -18.92
N THR A 92 3.32 -13.14 -17.65
CA THR A 92 2.08 -12.88 -16.92
C THR A 92 1.97 -11.37 -16.65
N PRO A 93 0.89 -10.71 -17.11
CA PRO A 93 0.70 -9.29 -16.83
C PRO A 93 0.73 -8.99 -15.33
N GLY A 94 1.42 -7.93 -14.94
CA GLY A 94 1.56 -7.52 -13.53
C GLY A 94 2.78 -8.11 -12.82
N ASN A 95 3.52 -9.05 -13.42
CA ASN A 95 4.77 -9.53 -12.82
C ASN A 95 5.83 -8.43 -12.82
N HIS A 96 6.49 -8.26 -11.67
CA HIS A 96 7.62 -7.35 -11.51
C HIS A 96 8.92 -8.04 -11.88
N VAL A 97 9.76 -7.33 -12.62
CA VAL A 97 11.08 -7.80 -13.03
C VAL A 97 12.09 -6.69 -12.81
N ASP A 98 13.15 -7.00 -12.08
CA ASP A 98 14.27 -6.09 -11.88
C ASP A 98 15.29 -6.27 -13.01
N GLY A 99 16.06 -5.21 -13.26
CA GLY A 99 17.17 -5.24 -14.21
C GLY A 99 18.04 -4.00 -14.10
N THR A 100 19.08 -3.95 -14.92
CA THR A 100 19.98 -2.80 -15.00
C THR A 100 19.82 -2.12 -16.36
N ALA A 101 19.81 -0.79 -16.37
CA ALA A 101 19.68 -0.01 -17.59
C ALA A 101 21.00 0.04 -18.37
N ASP A 102 21.08 -0.60 -19.54
CA ASP A 102 22.26 -0.48 -20.42
C ASP A 102 22.42 0.91 -21.06
N ARG A 103 21.33 1.67 -21.09
CA ARG A 103 21.23 3.03 -21.67
C ARG A 103 20.39 3.92 -20.77
N PRO A 104 20.47 5.26 -20.88
CA PRO A 104 19.59 6.14 -20.14
C PRO A 104 18.11 5.77 -20.35
N ILE A 105 17.36 5.75 -19.26
CA ILE A 105 15.92 5.43 -19.27
C ILE A 105 15.12 6.58 -18.66
N VAL A 106 13.85 6.68 -19.05
CA VAL A 106 12.93 7.68 -18.52
C VAL A 106 11.83 7.00 -17.72
N VAL A 107 11.70 7.38 -16.45
CA VAL A 107 10.65 6.90 -15.53
C VAL A 107 9.86 8.10 -15.03
N ALA A 108 8.55 8.13 -15.30
CA ALA A 108 7.65 9.24 -14.95
C ALA A 108 8.20 10.64 -15.34
N GLY A 109 8.87 10.73 -16.49
CA GLY A 109 9.47 11.97 -17.00
C GLY A 109 10.83 12.34 -16.39
N VAL A 110 11.41 11.50 -15.53
CA VAL A 110 12.77 11.67 -14.98
C VAL A 110 13.73 10.76 -15.73
N SER A 111 14.86 11.33 -16.19
CA SER A 111 15.90 10.57 -16.89
C SER A 111 16.92 10.02 -15.89
N PHE A 112 17.10 8.71 -15.88
CA PHE A 112 18.13 8.01 -15.12
C PHE A 112 19.28 7.58 -16.05
N PRO A 113 20.54 7.65 -15.62
CA PRO A 113 21.69 7.28 -16.44
C PRO A 113 21.78 5.76 -16.65
N ALA A 114 22.61 5.34 -17.61
CA ALA A 114 22.98 3.94 -17.75
C ALA A 114 23.66 3.43 -16.46
N GLY A 115 23.49 2.13 -16.16
CA GLY A 115 23.92 1.49 -14.92
C GLY A 115 22.92 1.59 -13.77
N SER A 116 21.84 2.36 -13.92
CA SER A 116 20.78 2.43 -12.90
C SER A 116 20.03 1.10 -12.79
N GLU A 117 19.66 0.71 -11.57
CA GLU A 117 18.72 -0.37 -11.30
C GLU A 117 17.31 0.08 -11.71
N VAL A 118 16.54 -0.81 -12.32
CA VAL A 118 15.24 -0.50 -12.90
C VAL A 118 14.27 -1.62 -12.56
N GLN A 119 13.10 -1.23 -12.08
CA GLN A 119 11.99 -2.14 -11.88
C GLN A 119 11.02 -1.99 -13.04
N TYR A 120 10.61 -3.12 -13.61
CA TYR A 120 9.67 -3.19 -14.73
C TYR A 120 8.40 -3.94 -14.34
N VAL A 121 7.27 -3.54 -14.90
CA VAL A 121 6.05 -4.35 -14.93
C VAL A 121 5.88 -4.99 -16.31
N GLN A 122 5.56 -6.28 -16.34
CA GLN A 122 5.17 -6.95 -17.58
C GLN A 122 3.74 -6.52 -17.97
N THR A 123 3.59 -6.04 -19.20
CA THR A 123 2.31 -5.54 -19.73
C THR A 123 1.54 -6.59 -20.55
N GLY A 124 2.08 -7.81 -20.64
CA GLY A 124 1.54 -8.91 -21.44
C GLY A 124 2.01 -8.88 -22.91
N GLY A 125 1.90 -10.01 -23.59
CA GLY A 125 2.27 -10.14 -25.02
C GLY A 125 3.75 -10.45 -25.28
N GLY A 126 4.48 -10.92 -24.29
CA GLY A 126 5.85 -11.39 -24.39
C GLY A 126 6.75 -10.90 -23.26
N PHE A 127 7.82 -11.64 -23.01
CA PHE A 127 8.99 -11.24 -22.20
C PHE A 127 9.50 -9.82 -22.52
N TRP A 128 9.26 -9.33 -23.74
CA TRP A 128 9.76 -8.07 -24.28
C TRP A 128 8.88 -6.84 -23.98
N ASN A 129 7.61 -7.02 -23.61
CA ASN A 129 6.68 -5.92 -23.37
C ASN A 129 6.71 -5.49 -21.90
N ARG A 130 7.78 -4.79 -21.54
CA ARG A 130 8.03 -4.28 -20.18
C ARG A 130 7.92 -2.78 -20.14
N GLN A 131 7.26 -2.27 -19.11
CA GLN A 131 7.21 -0.84 -18.83
C GLN A 131 8.01 -0.56 -17.55
N PRO A 132 8.93 0.41 -17.55
CA PRO A 132 9.65 0.79 -16.34
C PRO A 132 8.68 1.46 -15.36
N ILE A 133 8.69 0.99 -14.12
CA ILE A 133 7.83 1.46 -13.02
C ILE A 133 8.66 1.98 -11.84
N GLY A 134 9.97 1.82 -11.89
CA GLY A 134 10.88 2.43 -10.94
C GLY A 134 12.31 2.41 -11.46
N ALA A 135 13.14 3.30 -10.92
CA ALA A 135 14.57 3.30 -11.14
C ALA A 135 15.33 3.84 -9.93
N GLN A 136 16.54 3.34 -9.73
CA GLN A 136 17.47 3.76 -8.69
C GLN A 136 18.89 3.88 -9.28
N SER A 137 19.55 4.99 -8.99
CA SER A 137 20.90 5.31 -9.47
C SER A 137 21.81 5.62 -8.29
N ASP A 138 23.09 5.27 -8.42
CA ASP A 138 24.13 5.69 -7.48
C ASP A 138 24.41 7.19 -7.54
N THR A 139 24.01 7.84 -8.64
CA THR A 139 24.24 9.28 -8.88
C THR A 139 22.94 10.07 -8.81
N GLY A 140 23.03 11.30 -8.30
CA GLY A 140 21.89 12.21 -8.24
C GLY A 140 21.41 12.63 -9.62
N VAL A 141 20.09 12.50 -9.84
CA VAL A 141 19.38 12.98 -11.03
C VAL A 141 18.38 14.08 -10.66
N ARG A 142 18.00 14.89 -11.64
CA ARG A 142 17.07 16.01 -11.42
C ARG A 142 15.64 15.61 -11.73
N MET A 143 14.77 15.86 -10.75
CA MET A 143 13.32 15.78 -10.87
C MET A 143 12.72 17.17 -10.62
N GLY A 144 12.69 18.00 -11.66
CA GLY A 144 12.35 19.42 -11.51
C GLY A 144 13.34 20.12 -10.59
N ALA A 145 12.85 20.72 -9.50
CA ALA A 145 13.69 21.35 -8.48
C ALA A 145 14.38 20.33 -7.54
N LEU A 146 13.87 19.10 -7.47
CA LEU A 146 14.36 18.08 -6.55
C LEU A 146 15.55 17.32 -7.13
N GLU A 147 16.47 16.94 -6.26
CA GLU A 147 17.60 16.07 -6.56
C GLU A 147 17.36 14.68 -5.94
N ILE A 148 17.23 13.66 -6.78
CA ILE A 148 16.81 12.32 -6.36
C ILE A 148 17.82 11.28 -6.83
N LYS A 149 17.92 10.16 -6.12
CA LYS A 149 18.67 8.96 -6.52
C LYS A 149 17.74 7.81 -6.86
N GLY A 150 16.47 7.85 -6.44
CA GLY A 150 15.51 6.78 -6.68
C GLY A 150 14.09 7.29 -6.88
N LEU A 151 13.32 6.58 -7.70
CA LEU A 151 11.90 6.80 -7.94
C LEU A 151 11.24 5.45 -8.20
N LEU A 152 10.29 5.04 -7.35
CA LEU A 152 9.61 3.75 -7.47
C LEU A 152 8.10 3.94 -7.32
N ARG A 153 7.31 3.39 -8.24
CA ARG A 153 5.84 3.37 -8.11
C ARG A 153 5.43 2.39 -7.02
N GLN A 154 4.46 2.78 -6.20
CA GLN A 154 3.91 1.90 -5.17
C GLN A 154 2.90 0.91 -5.77
N ASP A 155 2.87 -0.31 -5.26
CA ASP A 155 2.04 -1.39 -5.80
C ASP A 155 0.55 -1.19 -5.55
N PHE A 156 0.21 -0.51 -4.45
CA PHE A 156 -1.18 -0.31 -4.02
C PHE A 156 -1.89 0.85 -4.72
N ASP A 157 -1.15 1.77 -5.36
CA ASP A 157 -1.70 2.95 -6.01
C ASP A 157 -0.76 3.44 -7.13
N VAL A 158 -1.28 3.45 -8.36
CA VAL A 158 -0.52 3.82 -9.58
C VAL A 158 -0.06 5.27 -9.60
N ASP A 159 -0.71 6.12 -8.81
CA ASP A 159 -0.44 7.55 -8.73
C ASP A 159 0.51 7.90 -7.57
N VAL A 160 0.90 6.91 -6.76
CA VAL A 160 1.76 7.10 -5.60
C VAL A 160 3.17 6.58 -5.88
N TRP A 161 4.15 7.42 -5.63
CA TRP A 161 5.55 7.10 -5.88
C TRP A 161 6.40 7.33 -4.64
N SER A 162 7.23 6.34 -4.30
CA SER A 162 8.35 6.51 -3.41
C SER A 162 9.46 7.26 -4.12
N VAL A 163 10.01 8.27 -3.46
CA VAL A 163 11.07 9.12 -3.97
C VAL A 163 12.24 9.04 -3.00
N THR A 164 13.40 8.63 -3.49
CA THR A 164 14.62 8.60 -2.69
C THR A 164 15.45 9.82 -3.04
N LEU A 165 15.56 10.78 -2.12
CA LEU A 165 16.34 11.99 -2.33
C LEU A 165 17.84 11.72 -2.20
N THR A 166 18.69 12.57 -2.80
CA THR A 166 20.14 12.50 -2.57
C THR A 166 20.55 13.06 -1.21
N ARG A 167 19.76 14.00 -0.68
CA ARG A 167 19.97 14.72 0.57
C ARG A 167 18.65 15.29 1.10
N PRO A 168 18.60 15.72 2.37
CA PRO A 168 17.44 16.44 2.90
C PRO A 168 17.07 17.64 2.02
N GLN A 169 15.80 17.74 1.65
CA GLN A 169 15.29 18.82 0.79
C GLN A 169 13.91 19.29 1.27
N THR A 170 13.57 20.53 0.95
CA THR A 170 12.27 21.11 1.27
C THR A 170 11.26 20.83 0.17
N ILE A 171 10.15 20.18 0.51
CA ILE A 171 9.05 19.84 -0.40
C ILE A 171 7.75 20.33 0.23
N ASP A 172 6.95 21.12 -0.48
CA ASP A 172 5.73 21.74 0.05
C ASP A 172 5.92 22.44 1.41
N GLY A 173 7.10 23.05 1.63
CA GLY A 173 7.45 23.73 2.87
C GLY A 173 7.87 22.81 4.03
N TRP A 174 8.00 21.50 3.80
CA TRP A 174 8.48 20.51 4.77
C TRP A 174 9.90 20.07 4.48
N SER A 175 10.79 20.07 5.47
CA SER A 175 12.16 19.56 5.35
C SER A 175 12.16 18.04 5.46
N CYS A 176 12.14 17.34 4.34
CA CYS A 176 11.97 15.90 4.28
C CYS A 176 13.31 15.14 4.29
N ALA A 177 13.34 14.01 5.00
CA ALA A 177 14.49 13.10 5.05
C ALA A 177 14.64 12.32 3.73
N PRO A 178 15.85 11.85 3.38
CA PRO A 178 16.10 11.36 2.03
C PRO A 178 15.35 10.09 1.63
N ASP A 179 15.18 9.15 2.56
CA ASP A 179 14.70 7.80 2.24
C ASP A 179 13.23 7.56 2.67
N SER A 180 12.47 8.64 2.95
CA SER A 180 11.09 8.53 3.47
C SER A 180 10.05 9.31 2.66
N VAL A 181 10.42 9.89 1.51
CA VAL A 181 9.50 10.73 0.73
C VAL A 181 8.58 9.89 -0.15
N VAL A 182 7.29 10.17 -0.03
CA VAL A 182 6.25 9.65 -0.90
C VAL A 182 5.50 10.83 -1.51
N MET A 183 5.33 10.81 -2.81
CA MET A 183 4.66 11.86 -3.57
C MET A 183 3.49 11.26 -4.36
N ARG A 184 2.45 12.07 -4.59
CA ARG A 184 1.28 11.70 -5.40
C ARG A 184 1.25 12.51 -6.69
N TRP A 185 1.02 11.82 -7.80
CA TRP A 185 0.86 12.38 -9.14
C TRP A 185 -0.64 12.54 -9.37
N GLN A 186 -1.10 13.77 -9.61
CA GLN A 186 -2.50 13.98 -9.95
C GLN A 186 -2.64 13.93 -11.47
N PRO A 187 -3.57 13.13 -12.02
CA PRO A 187 -3.76 12.99 -13.47
C PRO A 187 -4.07 14.33 -14.17
N ASP A 188 -4.81 15.21 -13.47
CA ASP A 188 -5.34 16.46 -14.02
C ASP A 188 -4.43 17.67 -13.78
N VAL A 189 -3.33 17.50 -13.04
CA VAL A 189 -2.43 18.61 -12.68
C VAL A 189 -1.00 18.18 -12.94
N THR A 190 -0.24 18.99 -13.69
CA THR A 190 1.20 18.80 -13.88
C THR A 190 2.02 18.91 -12.58
N GLN A 191 1.36 19.13 -11.45
CA GLN A 191 1.97 19.41 -10.17
C GLN A 191 2.01 18.14 -9.31
N ARG A 192 3.21 17.77 -8.89
CA ARG A 192 3.47 16.63 -7.99
C ARG A 192 3.37 17.13 -6.56
N GLN A 193 2.58 16.47 -5.73
CA GLN A 193 2.34 16.91 -4.36
C GLN A 193 3.02 15.97 -3.38
N LEU A 194 3.53 16.52 -2.28
CA LEU A 194 3.99 15.72 -1.17
C LEU A 194 2.80 14.98 -0.55
N TYR A 195 2.90 13.66 -0.49
CA TYR A 195 1.92 12.81 0.18
C TYR A 195 2.39 12.48 1.59
N GLN A 196 3.65 12.04 1.74
CA GLN A 196 4.22 11.71 3.04
C GLN A 196 5.72 11.96 3.05
N CYS A 197 6.29 12.37 4.19
CA CYS A 197 7.71 12.25 4.47
C CYS A 197 8.00 12.20 5.97
N GLU A 198 9.22 11.86 6.36
CA GLU A 198 9.72 12.13 7.70
C GLU A 198 10.50 13.44 7.73
N LEU A 199 10.43 14.17 8.84
CA LEU A 199 11.21 15.38 9.03
C LEU A 199 12.71 15.08 9.12
N ALA A 200 13.50 15.69 8.24
CA ALA A 200 14.96 15.64 8.34
C ALA A 200 15.53 16.47 9.50
N ALA A 201 14.79 17.48 9.95
CA ALA A 201 15.20 18.40 11.00
C ALA A 201 13.99 18.75 11.89
N PRO A 202 14.21 19.08 13.17
CA PRO A 202 13.12 19.53 14.04
C PRO A 202 12.40 20.76 13.49
N ARG A 203 11.09 20.86 13.78
CA ARG A 203 10.25 21.99 13.37
C ARG A 203 9.31 22.40 14.50
N THR A 204 9.33 23.67 14.85
CA THR A 204 8.36 24.27 15.78
C THR A 204 7.15 24.83 15.02
N ILE A 205 5.94 24.50 15.47
CA ILE A 205 4.67 25.03 14.96
C ILE A 205 3.86 25.51 16.16
N GLY A 206 3.74 26.83 16.31
CA GLY A 206 3.11 27.42 17.51
C GLY A 206 3.85 26.98 18.79
N PRO A 207 3.15 26.47 19.82
CA PRO A 207 3.77 26.02 21.07
C PRO A 207 4.27 24.57 21.03
N ILE A 208 4.32 23.94 19.85
CA ILE A 208 4.64 22.51 19.68
C ILE A 208 5.96 22.36 18.92
N ASP A 209 6.91 21.67 19.52
CA ASP A 209 8.19 21.29 18.93
C ASP A 209 8.13 19.85 18.41
N TRP A 210 8.14 19.71 17.09
CA TRP A 210 8.23 18.42 16.42
C TRP A 210 9.70 18.05 16.21
N PRO A 211 10.15 16.89 16.68
CA PRO A 211 11.53 16.45 16.47
C PRO A 211 11.74 16.01 15.02
N ALA A 212 13.00 15.79 14.64
CA ALA A 212 13.32 15.03 13.43
C ALA A 212 12.65 13.65 13.49
N VAL A 213 12.56 12.98 12.34
CA VAL A 213 11.84 11.70 12.13
C VAL A 213 10.33 11.72 12.41
N THR A 214 9.75 12.88 12.74
CA THR A 214 8.29 13.04 12.77
C THR A 214 7.72 12.73 11.38
N HIS A 215 6.75 11.82 11.31
CA HIS A 215 6.05 11.55 10.06
C HIS A 215 5.06 12.68 9.78
N VAL A 216 5.14 13.20 8.57
CA VAL A 216 4.23 14.20 7.99
C VAL A 216 3.45 13.49 6.89
N ASN A 217 2.14 13.53 6.94
CA ASN A 217 1.25 12.96 5.93
C ASN A 217 0.21 14.00 5.52
N ARG A 218 -0.09 14.08 4.22
CA ARG A 218 -1.12 14.92 3.66
C ARG A 218 -2.42 14.13 3.49
N SER A 219 -3.48 14.57 4.14
CA SER A 219 -4.81 13.98 3.94
C SER A 219 -5.47 14.49 2.66
N ASN A 220 -6.49 13.77 2.20
CA ASN A 220 -7.19 14.08 0.95
C ASN A 220 -7.96 15.42 0.98
N ASP A 221 -8.27 15.94 2.16
CA ASP A 221 -8.88 17.26 2.38
C ASP A 221 -7.84 18.40 2.39
N GLY A 222 -6.56 18.09 2.16
CA GLY A 222 -5.46 19.05 2.12
C GLY A 222 -4.87 19.40 3.48
N ASN A 223 -5.36 18.80 4.57
CA ASN A 223 -4.79 18.96 5.91
C ASN A 223 -3.47 18.19 6.04
N TRP A 224 -2.66 18.58 7.03
CA TRP A 224 -1.39 17.96 7.38
C TRP A 224 -1.53 17.21 8.69
N MET A 225 -1.32 15.89 8.66
CA MET A 225 -1.23 15.06 9.84
C MET A 225 0.24 14.86 10.22
N LEU A 226 0.59 15.20 11.44
CA LEU A 226 1.91 14.95 12.02
C LEU A 226 1.78 13.87 13.09
N SER A 227 2.65 12.88 13.03
CA SER A 227 2.72 11.83 14.04
C SER A 227 4.16 11.51 14.39
N TRP A 228 4.44 11.53 15.69
CA TRP A 228 5.72 11.14 16.25
C TRP A 228 5.50 10.09 17.34
N LEU A 229 6.36 9.07 17.32
CA LEU A 229 6.38 7.98 18.30
C LEU A 229 7.82 7.81 18.75
N GLY A 230 8.10 8.03 20.04
CA GLY A 230 9.42 7.79 20.63
C GLY A 230 9.62 6.31 20.87
N VAL A 231 10.05 5.57 19.83
CA VAL A 231 10.20 4.10 19.91
C VAL A 231 11.50 3.69 20.62
N ASP A 232 12.53 4.55 20.61
CA ASP A 232 13.87 4.21 21.11
C ASP A 232 14.38 5.15 22.21
N HIS A 233 15.10 4.56 23.19
CA HIS A 233 15.89 5.26 24.21
C HIS A 233 17.03 6.06 23.57
N GLY A 234 16.75 7.28 23.15
CA GLY A 234 17.70 8.16 22.44
C GLY A 234 17.07 9.03 21.36
N THR A 235 15.81 8.74 20.99
CA THR A 235 15.06 9.61 20.07
C THR A 235 14.79 10.98 20.70
N PRO A 236 14.91 12.09 19.94
CA PRO A 236 14.60 13.41 20.46
C PRO A 236 13.13 13.45 20.87
N THR A 237 12.86 13.82 22.12
CA THR A 237 11.48 13.88 22.63
C THR A 237 10.72 15.02 21.97
N ALA A 238 9.50 14.73 21.53
CA ALA A 238 8.58 15.77 21.12
C ALA A 238 8.12 16.58 22.34
N LYS A 239 7.93 17.88 22.15
CA LYS A 239 7.50 18.77 23.23
C LYS A 239 6.30 19.59 22.82
N ALA A 240 5.40 19.82 23.77
CA ALA A 240 4.39 20.85 23.64
C ALA A 240 4.33 21.66 24.93
N ILE A 241 4.38 22.98 24.83
CA ILE A 241 4.23 23.89 25.98
C ILE A 241 5.31 23.61 27.05
N GLY A 242 6.51 23.23 26.60
CA GLY A 242 7.63 22.85 27.48
C GLY A 242 7.54 21.47 28.14
N ILE A 243 6.44 20.72 27.94
CA ILE A 243 6.24 19.36 28.46
C ILE A 243 6.71 18.34 27.42
N ARG A 244 7.39 17.27 27.86
CA ARG A 244 7.87 16.17 27.01
C ARG A 244 6.82 15.07 26.90
N PHE A 245 6.67 14.53 25.70
CA PHE A 245 5.75 13.44 25.40
C PHE A 245 6.49 12.28 24.75
N GLY A 246 5.97 11.06 24.92
CA GLY A 246 6.49 9.82 24.34
C GLY A 246 5.80 9.46 23.02
N ALA A 247 4.61 9.99 22.80
CA ALA A 247 3.94 9.98 21.50
C ALA A 247 3.17 11.28 21.31
N MET A 248 3.12 11.78 20.08
CA MET A 248 2.40 12.99 19.72
C MET A 248 1.75 12.85 18.35
N ARG A 249 0.50 13.30 18.24
CA ARG A 249 -0.23 13.38 16.97
C ARG A 249 -0.96 14.70 16.87
N ALA A 250 -0.99 15.26 15.68
CA ALA A 250 -1.73 16.49 15.41
C ALA A 250 -2.22 16.53 13.97
N THR A 251 -3.32 17.25 13.77
CA THR A 251 -3.79 17.64 12.44
C THR A 251 -3.75 19.16 12.35
N TYR A 252 -3.18 19.66 11.27
CA TYR A 252 -3.13 21.08 10.93
C TYR A 252 -3.86 21.33 9.62
N GLY A 253 -4.45 22.52 9.47
CA GLY A 253 -4.94 22.98 8.18
C GLY A 253 -3.82 23.27 7.19
N PRO A 254 -4.16 23.60 5.92
CA PRO A 254 -3.17 23.91 4.89
C PRO A 254 -2.25 25.09 5.26
N ALA A 255 -2.75 26.03 6.07
CA ALA A 255 -2.01 27.18 6.58
C ALA A 255 -1.27 26.92 7.90
N LEU A 256 -1.18 25.65 8.32
CA LEU A 256 -0.61 25.20 9.59
C LEU A 256 -1.36 25.69 10.84
N ASP A 257 -2.65 25.97 10.73
CA ASP A 257 -3.53 26.21 11.88
C ASP A 257 -3.90 24.89 12.56
N LEU A 258 -3.69 24.79 13.88
CA LEU A 258 -3.92 23.55 14.62
C LEU A 258 -5.42 23.22 14.65
N LYS A 259 -5.79 22.01 14.21
CA LYS A 259 -7.17 21.48 14.25
C LYS A 259 -7.38 20.52 15.40
N THR A 260 -6.47 19.56 15.54
CA THR A 260 -6.50 18.54 16.59
C THR A 260 -5.09 18.27 17.07
N TRP A 261 -4.96 17.92 18.34
CA TRP A 261 -3.70 17.51 18.94
C TRP A 261 -3.97 16.55 20.09
N SER A 262 -3.17 15.50 20.16
CA SER A 262 -3.19 14.52 21.24
C SER A 262 -1.78 14.02 21.53
N ALA A 263 -1.46 13.74 22.78
CA ALA A 263 -0.15 13.23 23.17
C ALA A 263 -0.22 12.32 24.39
N ASN A 264 0.77 11.44 24.50
CA ASN A 264 0.94 10.54 25.64
C ASN A 264 2.27 10.86 26.30
N PHE A 265 2.32 10.87 27.62
CA PHE A 265 3.53 11.26 28.36
C PHE A 265 4.68 10.27 28.18
N ALA A 266 5.92 10.78 28.15
CA ALA A 266 7.13 9.96 27.99
C ALA A 266 7.57 9.30 29.30
N ASP A 267 7.41 10.01 30.41
CA ASP A 267 8.03 9.69 31.69
C ASP A 267 7.02 9.05 32.65
N SER A 268 7.55 8.28 33.62
CA SER A 268 6.75 7.57 34.62
C SER A 268 5.98 8.53 35.54
N ASP A 269 6.56 9.67 35.90
CA ASP A 269 5.87 10.66 36.73
C ASP A 269 6.03 12.03 36.08
N THR A 270 4.92 12.68 35.70
CA THR A 270 4.96 14.01 35.09
C THR A 270 4.32 15.07 35.98
N VAL A 271 5.08 16.15 36.20
CA VAL A 271 4.64 17.32 36.96
C VAL A 271 4.06 18.37 36.00
N ILE A 272 2.84 18.81 36.28
CA ILE A 272 2.12 19.85 35.55
C ILE A 272 1.63 20.89 36.57
N GLY A 273 2.36 22.00 36.67
CA GLY A 273 2.09 23.00 37.70
C GLY A 273 2.16 22.40 39.10
N ASP A 274 1.05 22.47 39.85
CA ASP A 274 0.92 21.90 41.20
C ASP A 274 0.44 20.44 41.20
N TYR A 275 0.35 19.76 40.05
CA TYR A 275 -0.19 18.41 39.93
C TYR A 275 0.86 17.40 39.47
N LEU A 276 0.81 16.19 40.02
CA LEU A 276 1.67 15.07 39.67
C LEU A 276 0.82 13.94 39.11
N PHE A 277 1.07 13.53 37.87
CA PHE A 277 0.41 12.40 37.21
C PHE A 277 1.30 11.16 37.25
N SER A 278 0.72 10.03 37.65
CA SER A 278 1.43 8.78 37.90
C SER A 278 1.42 7.82 36.71
N SER A 279 2.51 7.08 36.59
CA SER A 279 2.80 6.03 35.59
C SER A 279 1.80 4.90 35.52
N ASP A 280 1.06 4.66 36.61
CA ASP A 280 0.23 3.46 36.77
C ASP A 280 -1.09 3.56 35.96
N SER A 281 -1.20 4.60 35.13
CA SER A 281 -2.28 4.82 34.18
C SER A 281 -1.79 5.57 32.96
N THR A 282 -2.42 5.32 31.82
CA THR A 282 -2.28 6.18 30.64
C THR A 282 -2.67 7.60 31.01
N THR A 283 -1.72 8.52 30.87
CA THR A 283 -2.00 9.95 30.94
C THR A 283 -2.00 10.46 29.51
N ASP A 284 -3.12 11.07 29.13
CA ASP A 284 -3.35 11.60 27.79
C ASP A 284 -3.50 13.11 27.88
N ALA A 285 -2.93 13.82 26.92
CA ALA A 285 -3.10 15.25 26.75
C ALA A 285 -3.82 15.52 25.43
N THR A 286 -4.83 16.39 25.43
CA THR A 286 -5.60 16.77 24.24
C THR A 286 -5.76 18.28 24.16
N TRP A 287 -5.81 18.82 22.93
CA TRP A 287 -6.12 20.23 22.70
C TRP A 287 -7.63 20.45 22.67
N ILE A 288 -8.10 21.47 23.38
CA ILE A 288 -9.49 21.94 23.35
C ILE A 288 -9.53 23.29 22.63
N ALA A 289 -10.64 23.54 21.92
CA ALA A 289 -10.94 24.84 21.35
C ALA A 289 -10.73 25.97 22.37
N GLY A 290 -10.01 27.03 21.96
CA GLY A 290 -9.62 28.14 22.82
C GLY A 290 -8.15 28.16 23.24
N ASN A 291 -7.31 27.27 22.69
CA ASN A 291 -5.88 27.11 23.03
C ASN A 291 -5.59 26.54 24.41
N ASP A 292 -6.59 25.89 25.02
CA ASP A 292 -6.45 25.19 26.28
C ASP A 292 -6.10 23.72 26.02
N PHE A 293 -5.40 23.11 26.97
CA PHE A 293 -4.99 21.71 26.89
C PHE A 293 -5.60 20.95 28.07
N ARG A 294 -6.30 19.85 27.77
CA ARG A 294 -6.86 18.94 28.77
C ARG A 294 -5.88 17.81 29.00
N ILE A 295 -5.54 17.56 30.26
CA ILE A 295 -4.67 16.46 30.64
C ILE A 295 -5.49 15.54 31.52
N GLU A 296 -5.68 14.30 31.08
CA GLU A 296 -6.48 13.28 31.74
C GLU A 296 -5.61 12.10 32.14
N GLY A 297 -5.82 11.58 33.34
CA GLY A 297 -5.02 10.49 33.90
C GLY A 297 -5.16 10.44 35.42
N LYS A 298 -4.48 9.51 36.09
CA LYS A 298 -4.49 9.46 37.57
C LYS A 298 -3.43 10.41 38.12
N GLY A 299 -3.86 11.58 38.56
CA GLY A 299 -3.01 12.58 39.19
C GLY A 299 -3.36 12.82 40.66
N ARG A 300 -2.48 13.56 41.33
CA ARG A 300 -2.71 14.15 42.65
C ARG A 300 -2.18 15.57 42.72
N ASN A 301 -2.82 16.42 43.51
CA ASN A 301 -2.24 17.71 43.88
C ASN A 301 -1.00 17.48 44.75
N ALA A 302 0.14 18.06 44.37
CA ALA A 302 1.42 17.86 45.04
C ALA A 302 1.46 18.43 46.46
N LYS A 303 0.64 19.45 46.76
CA LYS A 303 0.57 20.11 48.08
C LYS A 303 -0.46 19.46 49.00
N THR A 304 -1.65 19.16 48.48
CA THR A 304 -2.77 18.65 49.30
C THR A 304 -2.91 17.13 49.29
N GLY A 305 -2.31 16.45 48.31
CA GLY A 305 -2.47 15.00 48.11
C GLY A 305 -3.83 14.61 47.53
N GLU A 306 -4.72 15.56 47.25
CA GLU A 306 -6.05 15.28 46.68
C GLU A 306 -5.94 14.68 45.28
N ALA A 307 -6.69 13.60 45.04
CA ALA A 307 -6.74 12.96 43.74
C ALA A 307 -7.38 13.88 42.68
N VAL A 308 -6.77 13.93 41.50
CA VAL A 308 -7.28 14.66 40.34
C VAL A 308 -7.25 13.74 39.13
N ASN A 309 -8.34 13.71 38.35
CA ASN A 309 -8.42 12.88 37.14
C ASN A 309 -8.23 13.70 35.86
N CYS A 310 -8.31 15.03 35.96
CA CYS A 310 -8.25 15.94 34.83
C CYS A 310 -7.76 17.32 35.26
N VAL A 311 -6.78 17.87 34.54
CA VAL A 311 -6.28 19.24 34.71
C VAL A 311 -6.41 19.97 33.37
N LEU A 312 -6.95 21.18 33.42
CA LEU A 312 -6.96 22.12 32.32
C LEU A 312 -5.73 23.03 32.42
N LEU A 313 -4.94 23.05 31.36
CA LEU A 313 -3.80 23.93 31.16
C LEU A 313 -4.23 25.08 30.24
N GLN A 314 -4.10 26.31 30.73
CA GLN A 314 -4.37 27.54 29.98
C GLN A 314 -3.06 28.30 29.76
N PRO A 315 -2.32 28.04 28.67
CA PRO A 315 -0.97 28.57 28.48
C PRO A 315 -0.91 30.09 28.51
N ALA A 316 -1.90 30.77 27.91
CA ALA A 316 -1.96 32.23 27.88
C ALA A 316 -2.04 32.87 29.28
N GLN A 317 -2.68 32.19 30.23
CA GLN A 317 -2.88 32.68 31.59
C GLN A 317 -1.89 32.07 32.59
N HIS A 318 -1.00 31.18 32.14
CA HIS A 318 -0.12 30.39 32.99
C HIS A 318 -0.88 29.70 34.14
N ARG A 319 -2.11 29.26 33.85
CA ARG A 319 -3.04 28.73 34.85
C ARG A 319 -3.23 27.23 34.65
N PHE A 320 -3.22 26.53 35.78
CA PHE A 320 -3.54 25.11 35.89
C PHE A 320 -4.72 24.99 36.86
N ALA A 321 -5.79 24.34 36.44
CA ALA A 321 -6.95 24.13 37.28
C ALA A 321 -7.52 22.72 37.06
N PRO A 322 -8.10 22.07 38.08
CA PRO A 322 -8.82 20.83 37.86
C PRO A 322 -9.97 21.09 36.89
N CYS A 323 -10.21 20.15 35.98
CA CYS A 323 -11.37 20.25 35.09
C CYS A 323 -12.64 20.28 35.95
N GLN A 324 -13.55 21.21 35.65
CA GLN A 324 -14.84 21.22 36.31
C GLN A 324 -15.54 19.89 36.00
N ARG A 325 -16.04 19.20 37.03
CA ARG A 325 -16.94 18.07 36.79
C ARG A 325 -18.11 18.63 36.00
N HIS A 326 -18.36 18.12 34.80
CA HIS A 326 -19.65 18.34 34.18
C HIS A 326 -20.70 17.87 35.19
N ALA A 327 -21.52 18.80 35.68
CA ALA A 327 -22.75 18.45 36.34
C ALA A 327 -23.54 17.66 35.29
N GLY A 328 -23.70 16.36 35.52
CA GLY A 328 -24.48 15.48 34.66
C GLY A 328 -25.94 15.93 34.57
#